data_AF-A0A7S1S8H0-F1
#
_entry.id   AF-A0A7S1S8H0-F1
#
_cell.length_a   1.000
_cell.length_b   1.000
_cell.length_c   1.000
_cell.angle_alpha   90.00
_cell.angle_beta   90.00
_cell.angle_gamma   90.00
#
_symmetry.space_group_name_H-M   'P 1'
#
loop_
_entity.id
_entity.type
_entity.pdbx_description
1 polymer ?
#
loop_
_entity_poly.entity_id
_entity_poly.type
_entity_poly.pdbx_seq_one_letter_code
_entity_poly.pdbx_strand_id
1 'polypeptide(L)'
;RVPVQAFIFECAAVHNATQCLFNLYCLSSLLVEGRELGLRIWGNAWDTSERGHALGGLLWLQYHCRQLQLLETAFMVLQKKFHGISFLHLYLRVLNLWGWFFACRFVCGGEAYFPAVVSAACQSLVY
;
A
#
# COMPACT_ATOMS: atom_id res chain seq x y z
N ARG A 1 -17.41 -28.88 -7.00
CA ARG A 1 -16.81 -27.52 -7.08
C ARG A 1 -15.79 -27.56 -8.23
N VAL A 2 -15.87 -26.64 -9.19
CA VAL A 2 -15.02 -26.66 -10.40
C VAL A 2 -13.55 -26.39 -9.97
N PRO A 3 -12.56 -27.18 -10.43
CA PRO A 3 -11.17 -27.11 -9.94
C PRO A 3 -10.55 -25.71 -10.04
N VAL A 4 -10.98 -24.92 -11.04
CA VAL A 4 -10.51 -23.55 -11.27
C VAL A 4 -10.87 -22.59 -10.11
N GLN A 5 -12.03 -22.76 -9.47
CA GLN A 5 -12.44 -21.88 -8.37
C GLN A 5 -11.66 -22.13 -7.07
N ALA A 6 -11.22 -23.38 -6.84
CA ALA A 6 -10.37 -23.72 -5.70
C ALA A 6 -8.98 -23.10 -5.85
N PHE A 7 -8.39 -23.21 -7.05
CA PHE A 7 -7.11 -22.59 -7.36
C PHE A 7 -7.12 -21.06 -7.17
N ILE A 8 -8.17 -20.37 -7.63
CA ILE A 8 -8.28 -18.92 -7.45
C ILE A 8 -8.43 -18.53 -5.97
N PHE A 9 -9.08 -19.37 -5.15
CA PHE A 9 -9.18 -19.15 -3.71
C PHE A 9 -7.83 -19.29 -3.00
N GLU A 10 -7.04 -20.30 -3.34
CA GLU A 10 -5.68 -20.49 -2.82
C GLU A 10 -4.78 -19.31 -3.19
N CYS A 11 -4.83 -18.86 -4.46
CA CYS A 11 -4.10 -17.67 -4.92
C CYS A 11 -4.52 -16.40 -4.14
N ALA A 12 -5.81 -16.21 -3.88
CA ALA A 12 -6.30 -15.07 -3.11
C ALA A 12 -5.86 -15.13 -1.64
N ALA A 13 -5.83 -16.32 -1.03
CA ALA A 13 -5.35 -16.50 0.34
C ALA A 13 -3.84 -16.18 0.45
N VAL A 14 -3.03 -16.66 -0.49
CA VAL A 14 -1.59 -16.34 -0.56
C VAL A 14 -1.38 -14.85 -0.79
N HIS A 15 -2.20 -14.22 -1.64
CA HIS A 15 -2.15 -12.78 -1.88
C HIS A 15 -2.41 -11.97 -0.61
N ASN A 16 -3.47 -12.30 0.14
CA ASN A 16 -3.82 -11.62 1.38
C ASN A 16 -2.72 -11.76 2.44
N ALA A 17 -2.17 -12.97 2.61
CA ALA A 17 -1.06 -13.20 3.53
C ALA A 17 0.19 -12.40 3.13
N THR A 18 0.50 -12.37 1.84
CA THR A 18 1.61 -11.58 1.29
C THR A 18 1.39 -10.09 1.56
N GLN A 19 0.18 -9.58 1.35
CA GLN A 19 -0.18 -8.19 1.64
C GLN A 19 -0.07 -7.84 3.12
N CYS A 20 -0.52 -8.71 4.02
CA CYS A 20 -0.39 -8.49 5.45
C CYS A 20 1.09 -8.35 5.85
N LEU A 21 1.93 -9.28 5.40
CA LEU A 21 3.38 -9.26 5.68
C LEU A 21 4.08 -8.02 5.12
N PHE A 22 3.81 -7.64 3.87
CA PHE A 22 4.42 -6.44 3.27
C PHE A 22 3.96 -5.15 3.95
N ASN A 23 2.67 -5.02 4.32
CA ASN A 23 2.18 -3.84 5.02
C ASN A 23 2.74 -3.75 6.45
N LEU A 24 2.90 -4.88 7.14
CA LEU A 24 3.54 -4.93 8.46
C LEU A 24 5.02 -4.51 8.37
N TYR A 25 5.75 -5.01 7.36
CA TYR A 25 7.15 -4.63 7.12
C TYR A 25 7.28 -3.13 6.79
N CYS A 26 6.43 -2.59 5.92
CA CYS A 26 6.40 -1.16 5.63
C CYS A 26 6.08 -0.35 6.88
N LEU A 27 5.10 -0.77 7.68
CA LEU A 27 4.73 -0.09 8.92
C LEU A 27 5.89 -0.06 9.92
N SER A 28 6.54 -1.21 10.18
CA SER A 28 7.67 -1.26 11.11
C SER A 28 8.84 -0.41 10.64
N SER A 29 9.17 -0.49 9.34
CA SER A 29 10.30 0.24 8.77
C SER A 29 10.05 1.75 8.77
N LEU A 30 8.83 2.18 8.44
CA LEU A 30 8.44 3.58 8.53
C LEU A 30 8.49 4.06 9.99
N LEU A 31 7.96 3.30 10.95
CA LEU A 31 8.00 3.70 12.37
C LEU A 31 9.43 3.83 12.92
N VAL A 32 10.35 2.97 12.49
CA VAL A 32 11.78 3.06 12.87
C VAL A 32 12.40 4.32 12.26
N GLU A 33 12.27 4.52 10.95
CA GLU A 33 12.78 5.71 10.25
C GLU A 33 12.20 7.01 10.82
N GLY A 34 10.90 7.05 11.12
CA GLY A 34 10.26 8.23 11.70
C GLY A 34 10.72 8.54 13.13
N ARG A 35 11.04 7.51 13.92
CA ARG A 35 11.64 7.70 15.27
C ARG A 35 13.07 8.19 15.18
N GLU A 36 13.87 7.64 14.27
CA GLU A 36 15.28 8.02 14.10
C GLU A 36 15.45 9.42 13.51
N LEU A 37 14.58 9.82 12.59
CA LEU A 37 14.61 11.15 11.97
C LEU A 37 13.90 12.22 12.80
N GLY A 38 13.25 11.84 13.91
CA GLY A 38 12.51 12.77 14.77
C GLY A 38 11.39 13.51 14.04
N LEU A 39 10.82 12.88 13.00
CA LEU A 39 9.83 13.51 12.13
C LEU A 39 8.59 13.89 12.92
N ARG A 40 8.14 15.13 12.76
CA ARG A 40 6.90 15.60 13.35
C ARG A 40 5.72 15.15 12.48
N ILE A 41 4.51 15.23 13.01
CA ILE A 41 3.29 14.88 12.29
C ILE A 41 3.04 15.80 11.08
N TRP A 42 3.63 17.00 11.09
CA TRP A 42 3.45 18.03 10.07
C TRP A 42 4.70 18.90 9.92
N GLY A 43 4.99 19.34 8.69
CA GLY A 43 6.01 20.35 8.40
C GLY A 43 7.44 19.84 8.43
N ASN A 44 7.68 18.57 8.07
CA ASN A 44 8.99 18.01 7.86
C ASN A 44 9.59 18.53 6.55
N ALA A 45 10.84 19.00 6.61
CA ALA A 45 11.57 19.45 5.44
C ALA A 45 11.93 18.27 4.52
N TRP A 46 12.08 18.60 3.23
CA TRP A 46 12.65 17.70 2.23
C TRP A 46 14.12 17.47 2.56
N ASP A 47 14.45 16.27 3.03
CA ASP A 47 15.85 15.89 3.23
C ASP A 47 16.31 15.02 2.06
N THR A 48 17.31 15.50 1.31
CA THR A 48 17.97 14.77 0.22
C THR A 48 19.21 13.99 0.70
N SER A 49 19.39 13.85 2.02
CA SER A 49 20.43 13.00 2.61
C SER A 49 20.22 11.51 2.25
N GLU A 50 21.23 10.66 2.48
CA GLU A 50 21.16 9.20 2.25
C GLU A 50 19.96 8.56 2.96
N ARG A 51 19.55 9.10 4.12
CA ARG A 51 18.35 8.67 4.85
C ARG A 51 17.04 9.08 4.17
N GLY A 52 17.01 10.24 3.51
CA GLY A 52 15.89 10.64 2.66
C GLY A 52 15.67 9.66 1.50
N HIS A 53 16.75 9.13 0.94
CA HIS A 53 16.69 8.07 -0.06
C HIS A 53 16.14 6.75 0.49
N ALA A 54 16.50 6.35 1.71
CA ALA A 54 15.93 5.17 2.37
C ALA A 54 14.40 5.31 2.55
N LEU A 55 13.95 6.48 3.02
CA LEU A 55 12.53 6.79 3.21
C LEU A 55 11.76 6.83 1.88
N GLY A 56 12.38 7.37 0.83
CA GLY A 56 11.88 7.29 -0.54
C GLY A 56 11.74 5.85 -1.06
N GLY A 57 12.69 4.98 -0.72
CA GLY A 57 12.62 3.53 -1.02
C GLY A 57 11.45 2.84 -0.31
N LEU A 58 11.17 3.18 0.95
CA LEU A 58 10.01 2.67 1.68
C LEU A 58 8.68 3.18 1.11
N LEU A 59 8.61 4.46 0.73
CA LEU A 59 7.47 5.03 0.02
C LEU A 59 7.22 4.31 -1.32
N TRP A 60 8.30 3.98 -2.03
CA TRP A 60 8.22 3.20 -3.26
C TRP A 60 7.70 1.78 -3.03
N LEU A 61 8.17 1.11 -1.98
CA LEU A 61 7.66 -0.21 -1.59
C LEU A 61 6.16 -0.14 -1.23
N GLN A 62 5.74 0.89 -0.49
CA GLN A 62 4.35 1.14 -0.15
C GLN A 62 3.49 1.40 -1.40
N TYR A 63 4.05 2.04 -2.43
CA TYR A 63 3.38 2.20 -3.72
C TYR A 63 3.14 0.85 -4.42
N HIS A 64 4.11 -0.07 -4.42
CA HIS A 64 3.92 -1.42 -4.96
C HIS A 64 2.87 -2.24 -4.18
N CYS A 65 2.79 -2.08 -2.85
CA CYS A 65 1.72 -2.69 -2.05
C CYS A 65 0.30 -2.26 -2.51
N ARG A 66 0.13 -1.02 -2.98
CA ARG A 66 -1.15 -0.54 -3.54
C ARG A 66 -1.49 -1.17 -4.89
N GLN A 67 -0.49 -1.47 -5.72
CA GLN A 67 -0.71 -2.21 -6.97
C GLN A 67 -1.25 -3.61 -6.70
N LEU A 68 -0.73 -4.29 -5.67
CA LEU A 68 -1.26 -5.57 -5.21
C LEU A 68 -2.72 -5.44 -4.76
N GLN A 69 -3.08 -4.34 -4.10
CA GLN A 69 -4.47 -4.07 -3.67
C GLN A 69 -5.46 -3.94 -4.83
N LEU A 70 -4.98 -3.51 -6.00
CA LEU A 70 -5.77 -3.50 -7.22
C LEU A 70 -5.92 -4.92 -7.79
N LEU A 71 -4.86 -5.73 -7.71
CA LEU A 71 -4.88 -7.13 -8.14
C LEU A 71 -5.88 -7.97 -7.32
N GLU A 72 -6.04 -7.70 -6.03
CA GLU A 72 -7.09 -8.30 -5.20
C GLU A 72 -8.49 -8.07 -5.82
N THR A 73 -8.79 -6.82 -6.21
CA THR A 73 -10.07 -6.51 -6.86
C THR A 73 -10.21 -7.18 -8.22
N ALA A 74 -9.12 -7.37 -8.97
CA ALA A 74 -9.14 -8.16 -10.20
C ALA A 74 -9.48 -9.63 -9.93
N PHE A 75 -8.94 -10.23 -8.86
CA PHE A 75 -9.31 -11.59 -8.45
C PHE A 75 -10.79 -11.69 -8.04
N MET A 76 -11.35 -10.68 -7.35
CA MET A 76 -12.77 -10.68 -7.01
C MET A 76 -13.68 -10.60 -8.26
N VAL A 77 -13.28 -9.82 -9.27
CA VAL A 77 -13.95 -9.74 -10.59
C VAL A 77 -13.89 -11.10 -11.31
N LEU A 78 -12.72 -11.76 -11.31
CA LEU A 78 -12.54 -13.11 -11.88
C LEU A 78 -13.39 -14.18 -11.17
N GLN A 79 -13.56 -14.07 -9.85
CA GLN A 79 -14.43 -14.95 -9.06
C GLN A 79 -15.93 -14.67 -9.28
N LYS A 80 -16.28 -13.67 -10.11
CA LYS A 80 -17.66 -13.17 -10.32
C LYS A 80 -18.36 -12.77 -9.01
N LYS A 81 -17.60 -12.39 -7.97
CA LYS A 81 -18.14 -11.94 -6.69
C LYS A 81 -18.43 -10.44 -6.72
N PHE A 82 -19.40 -10.05 -7.55
CA PHE A 82 -19.77 -8.63 -7.73
C PHE A 82 -20.63 -8.05 -6.59
N HIS A 83 -21.06 -8.88 -5.63
CA HIS A 83 -22.01 -8.47 -4.59
C HIS A 83 -21.51 -7.33 -3.68
N GLY A 84 -20.20 -7.07 -3.64
CA GLY A 84 -19.59 -5.98 -2.86
C GLY A 84 -18.75 -4.98 -3.67
N ILE A 85 -18.62 -5.13 -4.98
CA ILE A 85 -17.77 -4.25 -5.81
C ILE A 85 -18.65 -3.25 -6.54
N SER A 86 -18.69 -2.02 -6.04
CA SER A 86 -19.32 -0.90 -6.76
C SER A 86 -18.34 -0.25 -7.73
N PHE A 87 -18.86 0.42 -8.76
CA PHE A 87 -18.05 1.25 -9.66
C PHE A 87 -17.22 2.28 -8.90
N LEU A 88 -17.80 2.87 -7.85
CA LEU A 88 -17.13 3.82 -6.96
C LEU A 88 -15.91 3.21 -6.26
N HIS A 89 -16.03 1.96 -5.79
CA HIS A 89 -14.93 1.25 -5.14
C HIS A 89 -13.73 1.09 -6.07
N LEU A 90 -13.98 0.67 -7.31
CA LEU A 90 -12.93 0.51 -8.32
C LEU A 90 -12.32 1.87 -8.70
N TYR A 91 -13.17 2.88 -8.93
CA TYR A 91 -12.73 4.22 -9.29
C TYR A 91 -11.81 4.82 -8.22
N LEU A 92 -12.20 4.75 -6.94
CA LEU A 92 -11.39 5.24 -5.82
C LEU A 92 -10.06 4.49 -5.71
N ARG A 93 -10.04 3.16 -5.90
CA ARG A 93 -8.78 2.39 -5.86
C ARG A 93 -7.83 2.75 -6.99
N VAL A 94 -8.34 2.93 -8.20
CA VAL A 94 -7.55 3.37 -9.36
C VAL A 94 -7.02 4.80 -9.14
N LEU A 95 -7.87 5.71 -8.65
CA LEU A 95 -7.46 7.08 -8.34
C LEU A 95 -6.37 7.11 -7.26
N ASN A 96 -6.49 6.27 -6.22
CA ASN A 96 -5.49 6.16 -5.17
C ASN A 96 -4.14 5.68 -5.73
N LEU A 97 -4.15 4.70 -6.64
CA LEU A 97 -2.93 4.23 -7.31
C LEU A 97 -2.25 5.34 -8.11
N TRP A 98 -3.00 6.06 -8.94
CA TRP A 98 -2.45 7.17 -9.73
C TRP A 98 -2.00 8.34 -8.86
N GLY A 99 -2.77 8.71 -7.84
CA GLY A 99 -2.42 9.77 -6.90
C GLY A 99 -1.09 9.50 -6.19
N TRP A 100 -0.86 8.26 -5.76
CA TRP A 100 0.43 7.86 -5.15
C TRP A 100 1.57 7.78 -6.16
N PHE A 101 1.30 7.42 -7.41
CA PHE A 101 2.32 7.50 -8.47
C PHE A 101 2.82 8.94 -8.65
N PHE A 102 1.89 9.91 -8.71
CA PHE A 102 2.24 11.32 -8.75
C PHE A 102 2.96 11.76 -7.46
N ALA A 103 2.50 11.35 -6.28
CA ALA A 103 3.17 11.67 -5.01
C ALA A 103 4.62 11.14 -4.98
N CYS A 104 4.87 9.89 -5.36
CA CYS A 104 6.22 9.34 -5.43
C CYS A 104 7.08 9.98 -6.53
N ARG A 105 6.46 10.49 -7.61
CA ARG A 105 7.21 11.12 -8.71
C ARG A 105 7.64 12.55 -8.42
N PHE A 106 6.84 13.30 -7.66
CA PHE A 106 7.01 14.74 -7.43
C PHE A 106 7.36 15.11 -5.98
N VAL A 107 6.96 14.30 -5.01
CA VAL A 107 6.89 14.64 -3.57
C VAL A 107 7.37 13.40 -2.78
N CYS A 108 8.57 12.93 -3.12
CA CYS A 108 9.15 11.69 -2.57
C CYS A 108 9.95 11.97 -1.28
N GLY A 109 9.28 11.97 -0.13
CA GLY A 109 9.91 12.18 1.19
C GLY A 109 9.17 13.16 2.11
N GLY A 110 9.73 13.37 3.31
CA GLY A 110 9.30 14.38 4.29
C GLY A 110 7.85 14.26 4.75
N GLU A 111 6.94 15.01 4.12
CA GLU A 111 5.51 15.06 4.44
C GLU A 111 4.75 13.80 4.00
N ALA A 112 5.24 13.07 2.99
CA ALA A 112 4.59 11.86 2.50
C ALA A 112 4.67 10.69 3.51
N TYR A 113 5.54 10.81 4.52
CA TYR A 113 5.74 9.82 5.59
C TYR A 113 4.47 9.55 6.39
N PHE A 114 3.82 10.60 6.91
CA PHE A 114 2.65 10.45 7.78
C PHE A 114 1.46 9.74 7.10
N PRO A 115 1.01 10.14 5.90
CA PRO A 115 -0.05 9.42 5.20
C PRO A 115 0.36 8.00 4.79
N ALA A 116 1.65 7.72 4.56
CA ALA A 116 2.14 6.38 4.30
C ALA A 116 2.01 5.48 5.54
N VAL A 117 2.39 5.97 6.73
CA VAL A 117 2.26 5.25 8.01
C VAL A 117 0.80 4.93 8.31
N VAL A 118 -0.10 5.92 8.21
CA VAL A 118 -1.53 5.72 8.48
C VAL A 118 -2.10 4.68 7.53
N SER A 119 -1.73 4.72 6.25
CA SER A 119 -2.18 3.75 5.27
C SER A 119 -1.67 2.34 5.57
N ALA A 120 -0.39 2.18 5.92
CA ALA A 120 0.20 0.89 6.27
C ALA A 120 -0.42 0.31 7.56
N ALA A 121 -0.73 1.16 8.54
CA ALA A 121 -1.42 0.77 9.77
C ALA A 121 -2.85 0.29 9.50
N CYS A 122 -3.63 1.05 8.71
CA CYS A 122 -4.98 0.61 8.33
C CYS A 122 -4.93 -0.69 7.53
N GLN A 123 -4.00 -0.82 6.59
CA GLN A 123 -3.90 -2.01 5.73
C GLN A 123 -3.46 -3.25 6.52
N SER A 124 -2.51 -3.12 7.43
CA SER A 124 -2.12 -4.24 8.32
C SER A 124 -3.22 -4.69 9.29
N LEU A 125 -4.21 -3.84 9.60
CA LEU A 125 -5.37 -4.22 10.40
C LEU A 125 -6.49 -4.88 9.57
N VAL A 126 -6.59 -4.51 8.29
CA VAL A 126 -7.65 -5.01 7.39
C VAL A 126 -7.34 -6.40 6.84
N TYR A 127 -6.05 -6.70 6.59
CA TYR A 127 -5.56 -7.98 6.05
C TYR A 127 -5.08 -8.91 7.15
#